data_AF-A0A2S1SWH1-F1
#
_entry.id   AF-A0A2S1SWH1-F1
#
_cell.length_a   1.000
_cell.length_b   1.000
_cell.length_c   1.000
_cell.angle_alpha   90.00
_cell.angle_beta   90.00
_cell.angle_gamma   90.00
#
_symmetry.space_group_name_H-M   'P 1'
#
loop_
_entity.id
_entity.type
_entity.pdbx_description
1 polymer ?
#
loop_
_entity_poly.entity_id
_entity_poly.type
_entity_poly.pdbx_seq_one_letter_code
_entity_poly.pdbx_strand_id
1 'polypeptide(L)'
;MRKRRAPGPEQVWAECRERLRHLRLRGDVEAYADGELTGARRAMVAGHIARCWACSGTLQLLQLVKASLRRTPGRAPVSLASVRLRRYAGRIADAGPTGPGGPAR
;
A
#
# COMPACT_ATOMS: atom_id res chain seq x y z
N MET A 1 -6.86 -44.54 -19.56
CA MET A 1 -6.96 -43.06 -19.60
C MET A 1 -8.37 -42.65 -19.17
N ARG A 2 -8.57 -41.95 -18.04
CA ARG A 2 -9.90 -41.47 -17.63
C ARG A 2 -10.22 -40.16 -18.37
N LYS A 3 -11.26 -40.15 -19.21
CA LYS A 3 -11.77 -38.92 -19.85
C LYS A 3 -12.36 -38.01 -18.76
N ARG A 4 -11.79 -36.82 -18.57
CA ARG A 4 -12.40 -35.79 -17.71
C ARG A 4 -13.71 -35.36 -18.35
N ARG A 5 -14.84 -35.54 -17.65
CA ARG A 5 -16.13 -34.96 -18.07
C ARG A 5 -16.04 -33.44 -17.97
N ALA A 6 -16.57 -32.74 -18.97
CA ALA A 6 -16.71 -31.29 -18.89
C ALA A 6 -17.69 -30.94 -17.74
N PRO A 7 -17.42 -29.85 -16.99
CA PRO A 7 -18.31 -29.42 -15.93
C PRO A 7 -19.68 -29.04 -16.52
N GLY A 8 -20.76 -29.45 -15.85
CA GLY A 8 -22.11 -29.05 -16.22
C GLY A 8 -22.31 -27.54 -16.01
N PRO A 9 -23.29 -26.92 -16.68
CA PRO A 9 -23.52 -25.47 -16.60
C PRO A 9 -23.73 -24.98 -15.16
N GLU A 10 -24.38 -25.75 -14.30
CA GLU A 10 -24.57 -25.40 -12.88
C GLU A 10 -23.27 -25.31 -12.07
N GLN A 11 -22.29 -26.17 -12.37
CA GLN A 11 -20.97 -26.14 -11.72
C GLN A 11 -20.20 -24.89 -12.13
N VAL A 12 -20.28 -24.51 -13.40
CA VAL A 12 -19.66 -23.28 -13.92
C VAL A 12 -20.26 -22.04 -13.24
N TRP A 13 -21.58 -21.99 -13.07
CA TRP A 13 -22.25 -20.89 -12.36
C TRP A 13 -21.88 -20.83 -10.86
N ALA A 14 -21.77 -21.98 -10.20
CA ALA A 14 -21.32 -22.03 -8.81
C ALA A 14 -19.89 -21.49 -8.64
N GLU A 15 -18.98 -21.89 -9.54
CA GLU A 15 -17.60 -21.40 -9.54
C GLU A 15 -17.53 -19.88 -9.81
N CYS A 16 -18.30 -19.39 -10.79
CA CYS A 16 -18.39 -17.96 -11.08
C CYS A 16 -18.90 -17.15 -9.87
N ARG A 17 -19.92 -17.65 -9.15
CA ARG A 17 -20.43 -16.98 -7.94
C ARG A 17 -19.39 -16.91 -6.84
N GLU A 18 -18.63 -17.98 -6.63
CA GLU A 18 -17.58 -17.98 -5.60
C GLU A 18 -16.44 -17.02 -5.97
N ARG A 19 -16.03 -16.99 -7.26
CA ARG A 19 -15.06 -16.00 -7.74
C ARG A 19 -15.54 -14.56 -7.51
N LEU A 20 -16.80 -14.26 -7.83
CA LEU A 20 -17.39 -12.94 -7.57
C LEU A 20 -17.44 -12.60 -6.07
N ARG A 21 -17.69 -13.58 -5.21
CA ARG A 21 -17.65 -13.39 -3.75
C ARG A 21 -16.23 -13.01 -3.30
N HIS A 22 -15.19 -13.68 -3.79
CA HIS A 22 -13.80 -13.32 -3.49
C HIS A 22 -13.41 -11.95 -4.03
N LEU A 23 -13.86 -11.59 -5.24
CA LEU A 23 -13.61 -10.26 -5.80
C LEU A 23 -14.22 -9.14 -4.95
N ARG A 24 -15.45 -9.34 -4.44
CA ARG A 24 -16.09 -8.38 -3.53
C ARG A 24 -15.39 -8.27 -2.19
N LEU A 25 -14.93 -9.41 -1.64
CA LEU A 25 -14.20 -9.46 -0.37
C LEU A 25 -12.78 -8.92 -0.45
N ARG A 26 -12.18 -8.84 -1.64
CA ARG A 26 -10.80 -8.38 -1.82
C ARG A 26 -10.56 -7.01 -1.18
N GLY A 27 -11.44 -6.04 -1.45
CA GLY A 27 -11.32 -4.70 -0.87
C GLY A 27 -11.43 -4.70 0.66
N ASP A 28 -12.29 -5.57 1.22
CA ASP A 28 -12.38 -5.72 2.67
C ASP A 28 -11.12 -6.37 3.27
N VAL A 29 -10.52 -7.35 2.59
CA VAL A 29 -9.27 -7.99 3.05
C VAL A 29 -8.12 -6.98 3.03
N GLU A 30 -8.06 -6.12 2.02
CA GLU A 30 -7.10 -5.01 1.93
C GLU A 30 -7.29 -4.03 3.09
N ALA A 31 -8.51 -3.52 3.29
CA ALA A 31 -8.85 -2.65 4.43
C ALA A 31 -8.62 -3.32 5.79
N TYR A 32 -8.86 -4.63 5.91
CA TYR A 32 -8.53 -5.41 7.11
C TYR A 32 -7.02 -5.41 7.37
N ALA A 33 -6.22 -5.60 6.32
CA ALA A 33 -4.76 -5.60 6.41
C ALA A 33 -4.21 -4.23 6.79
N ASP A 34 -4.89 -3.14 6.45
CA ASP A 34 -4.54 -1.76 6.85
C ASP A 34 -5.07 -1.39 8.25
N GLY A 35 -5.95 -2.21 8.83
CA GLY A 35 -6.58 -1.94 10.13
C GLY A 35 -7.72 -0.93 10.05
N GLU A 36 -8.22 -0.63 8.86
CA GLU A 36 -9.29 0.36 8.60
C GLU A 36 -10.68 -0.19 8.93
N LEU A 37 -10.83 -1.52 9.00
CA LEU A 37 -12.10 -2.14 9.38
C LEU A 37 -12.33 -2.15 10.89
N THR A 38 -13.57 -1.82 11.26
CA THR A 38 -14.05 -1.78 12.65
C THR A 38 -15.33 -2.60 12.83
N GLY A 39 -15.67 -2.89 14.09
CA GLY A 39 -16.93 -3.51 14.49
C GLY A 39 -17.28 -4.82 13.77
N ALA A 40 -18.55 -4.95 13.38
CA ALA A 40 -19.09 -6.17 12.76
C ALA A 40 -18.42 -6.51 11.43
N ARG A 41 -17.99 -5.50 10.65
CA ARG A 41 -17.34 -5.71 9.36
C ARG A 41 -15.98 -6.39 9.53
N ARG A 42 -15.19 -5.93 10.51
CA ARG A 42 -13.91 -6.57 10.88
C ARG A 42 -14.10 -8.02 11.30
N ALA A 43 -15.10 -8.29 12.16
CA ALA A 43 -15.38 -9.64 12.64
C ALA A 43 -15.81 -10.60 11.52
N MET A 44 -16.66 -10.13 10.61
CA MET A 44 -17.11 -10.92 9.44
C MET A 44 -15.93 -11.29 8.53
N VAL A 45 -15.04 -10.34 8.24
CA VAL A 45 -13.86 -10.57 7.40
C VAL A 45 -12.87 -11.50 8.10
N ALA A 46 -12.62 -11.34 9.40
CA ALA A 46 -11.79 -12.24 10.18
C ALA A 46 -12.33 -13.69 10.14
N GLY A 47 -13.65 -13.87 10.30
CA GLY A 47 -14.29 -15.17 10.20
C GLY A 47 -14.16 -15.82 8.81
N HIS A 48 -14.23 -15.04 7.74
CA HIS A 48 -14.01 -15.53 6.38
C HIS A 48 -12.56 -15.96 6.16
N ILE A 49 -11.60 -15.11 6.52
CA ILE A 49 -10.16 -15.37 6.33
C ILE A 49 -9.72 -16.61 7.11
N ALA A 50 -10.30 -16.87 8.28
CA ALA A 50 -10.01 -18.08 9.06
C ALA A 50 -10.41 -19.39 8.35
N ARG A 51 -11.28 -19.33 7.32
CA ARG A 51 -11.83 -20.51 6.63
C ARG A 51 -11.51 -20.57 5.15
N CYS A 52 -11.06 -19.46 4.55
CA CYS A 52 -10.74 -19.37 3.14
C CYS A 52 -9.23 -19.25 2.90
N TRP A 53 -8.64 -20.29 2.30
CA TRP A 53 -7.23 -20.33 1.91
C TRP A 53 -6.81 -19.23 0.93
N ALA A 54 -7.69 -18.87 -0.01
CA ALA A 54 -7.38 -17.81 -0.98
C ALA A 54 -7.23 -16.45 -0.27
N CYS A 55 -8.21 -16.08 0.56
CA CYS A 55 -8.19 -14.80 1.27
C CYS A 55 -7.14 -14.75 2.37
N SER A 56 -6.83 -15.86 3.05
CA SER A 56 -5.71 -15.91 4.01
C SER A 56 -4.36 -15.74 3.33
N GLY A 57 -4.16 -16.38 2.17
CA GLY A 57 -2.96 -16.16 1.36
C GLY A 57 -2.80 -14.72 0.90
N THR A 58 -3.90 -14.08 0.45
CA THR A 58 -3.88 -12.65 0.09
C THR A 58 -3.53 -11.76 1.29
N LEU A 59 -4.12 -12.01 2.47
CA LEU A 59 -3.80 -11.26 3.68
C LEU A 59 -2.32 -11.38 4.04
N GLN A 60 -1.78 -12.61 4.04
CA GLN A 60 -0.38 -12.86 4.37
C GLN A 60 0.56 -12.14 3.40
N LEU A 61 0.26 -12.17 2.08
CA LEU A 61 1.03 -11.45 1.08
C LEU A 61 1.04 -9.94 1.34
N LEU A 62 -0.13 -9.35 1.62
CA LEU A 62 -0.23 -7.92 1.93
C LEU A 62 0.59 -7.55 3.18
N GLN A 63 0.55 -8.37 4.22
CA GLN A 63 1.33 -8.17 5.44
C GLN A 63 2.84 -8.24 5.19
N LEU A 64 3.28 -9.21 4.36
CA LEU A 64 4.68 -9.34 3.98
C LEU A 64 5.17 -8.14 3.16
N VAL A 65 4.39 -7.67 2.19
CA VAL A 65 4.70 -6.46 1.41
C VAL A 65 4.83 -5.26 2.33
N LYS A 66 3.88 -5.05 3.25
CA LYS A 66 3.95 -3.95 4.23
C LYS A 66 5.17 -4.04 5.12
N ALA A 67 5.51 -5.24 5.60
CA ALA A 67 6.70 -5.45 6.42
C ALA A 67 7.99 -5.14 5.64
N SER A 68 8.06 -5.55 4.37
CA SER A 68 9.19 -5.24 3.48
C SER A 68 9.36 -3.74 3.26
N LEU A 69 8.25 -3.03 3.00
CA LEU A 69 8.27 -1.58 2.82
C LEU A 69 8.72 -0.84 4.09
N ARG A 70 8.34 -1.31 5.29
CA ARG A 70 8.79 -0.73 6.56
C ARG A 70 10.28 -0.96 6.84
N ARG A 71 10.84 -2.08 6.38
CA ARG A 71 12.26 -2.43 6.58
C ARG A 71 13.18 -1.88 5.52
N THR A 72 12.64 -1.43 4.40
CA THR A 72 13.40 -0.72 3.39
C THR A 72 13.93 0.56 4.05
N PRO A 73 15.27 0.78 4.14
CA PRO A 73 15.79 2.02 4.68
C PRO A 73 15.24 3.13 3.79
N GLY A 74 14.26 3.85 4.32
CA GLY A 74 13.63 4.93 3.60
C GLY A 74 14.75 5.84 3.15
N ARG A 75 14.78 6.20 1.86
CA ARG A 75 15.39 7.45 1.47
C ARG A 75 14.57 8.51 2.18
N ALA A 76 14.92 8.79 3.43
CA ALA A 76 14.25 9.79 4.22
C ALA A 76 14.26 11.04 3.35
N PRO A 77 13.10 11.70 3.14
CA PRO A 77 13.09 12.95 2.44
C PRO A 77 14.15 13.83 3.09
N VAL A 78 15.01 14.44 2.27
CA VAL A 78 16.09 15.28 2.77
C VAL A 78 15.50 16.26 3.77
N SER A 79 16.14 16.40 4.94
CA SER A 79 15.56 17.21 6.00
C SER A 79 15.27 18.63 5.49
N LEU A 80 14.17 19.23 5.94
CA LEU A 80 13.84 20.61 5.57
C LEU A 80 15.00 21.56 5.92
N ALA A 81 15.71 21.29 7.02
CA ALA A 81 16.92 22.00 7.41
C ALA A 81 18.01 21.88 6.32
N SER A 82 18.30 20.68 5.83
CA SER A 82 19.28 20.46 4.75
C SER A 82 18.87 21.15 3.44
N VAL A 83 17.58 21.20 3.11
CA VAL A 83 17.08 21.94 1.94
C VAL A 83 17.28 23.44 2.12
N ARG A 84 16.95 23.98 3.31
CA ARG A 84 17.11 25.40 3.64
C ARG A 84 18.59 25.81 3.62
N LEU A 85 19.48 25.00 4.18
CA LEU A 85 20.92 25.24 4.16
C LEU A 85 21.46 25.30 2.73
N ARG A 86 21.08 24.35 1.87
CA ARG A 86 21.47 24.37 0.45
C ARG A 86 20.96 25.61 -0.28
N ARG A 87 19.72 26.03 -0.02
CA ARG A 87 19.17 27.26 -0.60
C ARG A 87 19.89 28.51 -0.10
N TYR A 88 20.23 28.57 1.19
CA TYR A 88 21.01 29.67 1.75
C TYR A 88 22.42 29.72 1.14
N ALA A 89 23.08 28.58 1.05
CA ALA A 89 24.39 28.43 0.42
C ALA A 89 24.39 28.91 -1.04
N GLY A 90 23.35 28.58 -1.82
CA GLY A 90 23.17 29.12 -3.17
C GLY A 90 23.08 30.65 -3.18
N ARG A 91 22.24 31.24 -2.33
CA ARG A 91 22.09 32.71 -2.26
C ARG A 91 23.38 33.45 -1.92
N ILE A 92 24.19 32.91 -1.00
CA ILE A 92 25.47 33.55 -0.65
C ILE A 92 26.52 33.38 -1.76
N ALA A 93 26.49 32.26 -2.50
CA ALA A 93 27.37 32.04 -3.64
C ALA A 93 27.00 32.95 -4.82
N ASP A 94 25.69 33.13 -5.07
CA ASP A 94 25.15 34.03 -6.09
C ASP A 94 25.36 35.51 -5.75
N ALA A 95 25.44 35.85 -4.45
CA ALA A 95 25.65 37.21 -3.98
C ALA A 95 27.08 37.73 -4.19
N GLY A 96 28.09 36.86 -4.37
CA GLY A 96 29.50 37.24 -4.57
C GLY A 96 30.11 38.10 -3.44
N PRO A 97 31.42 38.38 -3.46
CA PRO A 97 32.10 39.16 -2.42
C PRO A 97 31.85 40.68 -2.49
N THR A 98 30.94 41.19 -3.31
CA THR A 98 30.52 42.59 -3.26
C THR A 98 29.50 42.78 -2.13
N GLY A 99 30.02 43.10 -0.94
CA GLY A 99 29.26 43.45 0.25
C GLY A 99 28.28 44.61 0.06
N PRO A 100 27.45 44.92 1.08
CA PRO A 100 26.39 45.91 0.96
C PRO A 100 26.99 47.32 0.83
N GLY A 101 27.14 47.79 -0.41
CA GLY A 101 27.12 49.20 -0.72
C GLY A 101 25.70 49.72 -0.50
N GLY A 102 25.45 50.27 0.69
CA GLY A 102 24.21 50.98 0.97
C GLY A 102 24.03 52.16 0.02
N PRO A 103 22.80 52.47 -0.45
CA PRO A 103 22.58 53.67 -1.23
C PRO A 103 22.65 54.89 -0.32
N ALA A 104 23.64 55.76 -0.56
CA ALA A 104 23.62 57.14 -0.09
C ALA A 104 22.54 57.90 -0.87
N ARG A 105 21.50 58.35 -0.16
CA ARG A 105 20.68 59.49 -0.56
C ARG A 105 19.99 60.11 0.63
#